data_AF-A0A645F2B5-F1
#
_entry.id   AF-A0A645F2B5-F1
#
_cell.length_a   1.000
_cell.length_b   1.000
_cell.length_c   1.000
_cell.angle_alpha   90.00
_cell.angle_beta   90.00
_cell.angle_gamma   90.00
#
_symmetry.space_group_name_H-M   'P 1'
#
loop_
_entity.id
_entity.type
_entity.pdbx_description
1 polymer ?
#
loop_
_entity_poly.entity_id
_entity_poly.type
_entity_poly.pdbx_seq_one_letter_code
_entity_poly.pdbx_strand_id
1 'polypeptide(L)'
;MLDFAHVMIDMMRVNTPFLNLFWYNSPTPDFQNSLNILFWLIFVLIFIGLAMQDSGARMSRQARFLREGVEDQLILEKAKGSEGLSREQIESRIVVPHHTIFLQFFPLYILPVIIIIAGYVFFSLLGFV
;
A
#
# COMPACT_ATOMS: atom_id res chain seq x y z
N MET A 1 9.25 -31.92 0.89
CA MET A 1 8.63 -30.57 0.92
C MET A 1 8.55 -29.95 -0.48
N LEU A 2 9.61 -30.01 -1.30
CA LEU A 2 9.59 -29.53 -2.69
C LEU A 2 8.61 -30.31 -3.61
N ASP A 3 8.52 -31.65 -3.47
CA ASP A 3 7.58 -32.46 -4.27
C ASP A 3 6.10 -32.11 -4.05
N PHE A 4 5.71 -31.80 -2.82
CA PHE A 4 4.34 -31.40 -2.53
C PHE A 4 3.99 -30.05 -3.17
N ALA A 5 4.94 -29.11 -3.15
CA ALA A 5 4.76 -27.82 -3.80
C ALA A 5 4.62 -27.98 -5.33
N HIS A 6 5.42 -28.85 -5.96
CA HIS A 6 5.29 -29.13 -7.40
C HIS A 6 3.93 -29.75 -7.75
N VAL A 7 3.48 -30.75 -6.99
CA VAL A 7 2.16 -31.38 -7.20
C VAL A 7 1.01 -30.37 -7.03
N MET A 8 1.09 -29.49 -6.03
CA MET A 8 0.09 -28.44 -5.85
C MET A 8 0.08 -27.42 -7.00
N ILE A 9 1.26 -27.01 -7.47
CA ILE A 9 1.39 -26.07 -8.60
C ILE A 9 0.81 -26.70 -9.87
N ASP A 10 1.10 -27.97 -10.13
CA ASP A 10 0.57 -28.66 -11.30
C ASP A 10 -0.95 -28.84 -11.22
N MET A 11 -1.49 -29.21 -10.06
CA MET A 11 -2.93 -29.26 -9.83
C MET A 11 -3.59 -27.89 -10.04
N MET A 12 -2.99 -26.81 -9.55
CA MET A 12 -3.50 -25.45 -9.78
C MET A 12 -3.47 -25.08 -11.27
N ARG A 13 -2.35 -25.33 -11.96
CA ARG A 13 -2.19 -25.02 -13.39
C ARG A 13 -3.23 -25.75 -14.25
N VAL A 14 -3.50 -27.02 -13.93
CA VAL A 14 -4.53 -27.82 -14.62
C VAL A 14 -5.94 -27.25 -14.38
N ASN A 15 -6.24 -26.79 -13.17
CA ASN A 15 -7.55 -26.23 -12.82
C ASN A 15 -7.74 -24.76 -13.24
N THR A 16 -6.68 -24.02 -13.57
CA THR A 16 -6.76 -22.61 -13.98
C THR A 16 -6.15 -22.34 -15.36
N PRO A 17 -6.69 -22.93 -16.45
CA PRO A 17 -6.14 -22.73 -17.79
C PRO A 17 -6.23 -21.28 -18.28
N PHE A 18 -7.17 -20.49 -17.75
CA PHE A 18 -7.28 -19.06 -18.04
C PHE A 18 -6.06 -18.26 -17.54
N LEU A 19 -5.30 -18.77 -16.56
CA LEU A 19 -4.08 -18.13 -16.06
C LEU A 19 -2.85 -18.43 -16.93
N ASN A 20 -2.95 -19.32 -17.93
CA ASN A 20 -1.83 -19.67 -18.80
C ASN A 20 -1.21 -18.46 -19.51
N LEU A 21 -2.02 -17.46 -19.86
CA LEU A 21 -1.50 -16.20 -20.41
C LEU A 21 -0.48 -15.56 -19.47
N PHE A 22 -0.77 -15.53 -18.17
CA PHE A 22 0.14 -14.99 -17.17
C PHE A 22 1.32 -15.93 -16.93
N TRP A 23 1.08 -17.24 -16.81
CA TRP A 23 2.15 -18.21 -16.55
C TRP A 23 3.24 -18.24 -17.62
N TYR A 24 2.89 -18.01 -18.89
CA TYR A 24 3.85 -18.02 -19.99
C TYR A 24 4.54 -16.67 -20.23
N ASN A 25 3.90 -15.55 -19.83
CA ASN A 25 4.43 -14.21 -20.10
C ASN A 25 5.02 -13.54 -18.84
N SER A 26 4.79 -14.08 -17.64
CA SER A 26 5.35 -13.54 -16.41
C SER A 26 6.85 -13.83 -16.36
N PRO A 27 7.72 -12.81 -16.23
CA PRO A 27 9.13 -13.05 -16.02
C PRO A 27 9.35 -13.75 -14.68
N THR A 28 10.17 -14.80 -14.67
CA THR A 28 10.56 -15.53 -13.47
C THR A 28 11.94 -15.07 -12.99
N PRO A 29 12.24 -15.19 -11.69
CA PRO A 29 13.57 -14.87 -11.19
C PRO A 29 14.57 -15.94 -11.65
N ASP A 30 15.60 -15.52 -12.41
CA ASP A 30 16.80 -16.31 -12.71
C ASP A 30 17.92 -15.77 -11.83
N PHE A 31 18.45 -16.62 -10.95
CA PHE A 31 19.52 -16.29 -10.02
C PHE A 31 20.90 -16.76 -10.50
N GLN A 32 20.96 -17.50 -11.62
CA GLN A 32 22.19 -18.13 -12.10
C GLN A 32 22.82 -17.39 -13.27
N ASN A 33 22.03 -16.81 -14.18
CA ASN A 33 22.57 -16.10 -15.34
C ASN A 33 21.80 -14.81 -15.62
N SER A 34 22.50 -13.68 -15.59
CA SER A 34 22.05 -12.33 -15.94
C SER A 34 21.02 -11.69 -14.98
N LEU A 35 21.18 -10.38 -14.76
CA LEU A 35 20.18 -9.56 -14.09
C LEU A 35 18.90 -9.58 -14.94
N ASN A 36 17.88 -10.32 -14.50
CA ASN A 36 16.53 -10.26 -15.08
C ASN A 36 15.88 -8.89 -14.80
N ILE A 37 16.38 -7.84 -15.46
CA ILE A 37 15.98 -6.44 -15.26
C ILE A 37 14.47 -6.28 -15.40
N LEU A 38 13.86 -6.98 -16.36
CA LEU A 38 12.41 -6.95 -16.57
C LEU A 38 11.63 -7.52 -15.37
N PHE A 39 12.10 -8.64 -14.80
CA PHE A 39 11.52 -9.19 -13.57
C PHE A 39 11.57 -8.16 -12.45
N TRP A 40 12.75 -7.61 -12.18
CA TRP A 40 12.96 -6.64 -11.10
C TRP A 40 12.13 -5.37 -11.29
N LEU A 41 12.02 -4.87 -12.52
CA LEU A 41 11.22 -3.69 -12.85
C LEU A 41 9.73 -3.93 -12.59
N ILE A 42 9.17 -5.05 -13.09
CA ILE A 42 7.77 -5.40 -12.85
C ILE A 42 7.53 -5.66 -11.36
N PHE A 43 8.45 -6.35 -10.70
CA PHE A 43 8.38 -6.64 -9.27
C PHE A 43 8.27 -5.33 -8.47
N VAL A 44 9.18 -4.37 -8.68
CA VAL A 44 9.14 -3.07 -8.01
C VAL A 44 7.85 -2.29 -8.33
N LEU A 45 7.40 -2.32 -9.59
CA LEU A 45 6.17 -1.64 -10.00
C LEU A 45 4.92 -2.19 -9.29
N ILE A 46 4.86 -3.50 -9.02
CA ILE A 46 3.74 -4.10 -8.26
C ILE A 46 3.68 -3.51 -6.85
N PHE A 47 4.83 -3.39 -6.15
CA PHE A 47 4.87 -2.79 -4.82
C PHE A 47 4.47 -1.31 -4.84
N ILE A 48 4.93 -0.56 -5.84
CA ILE A 48 4.53 0.84 -6.02
C ILE A 48 3.02 0.92 -6.26
N GLY A 49 2.46 0.08 -7.12
CA GLY A 49 1.04 0.03 -7.42
C GLY A 49 0.18 -0.27 -6.18
N LEU A 50 0.58 -1.27 -5.38
CA LEU A 50 -0.09 -1.61 -4.13
C LEU A 50 -0.01 -0.48 -3.10
N ALA A 51 1.16 0.16 -2.96
CA ALA A 51 1.35 1.30 -2.08
C ALA A 51 0.48 2.50 -2.50
N MET A 52 0.38 2.76 -3.81
CA MET A 52 -0.49 3.80 -4.37
C MET A 52 -1.96 3.48 -4.15
N GLN A 53 -2.39 2.22 -4.33
CA GLN A 53 -3.77 1.81 -4.11
C GLN A 53 -4.20 2.02 -2.65
N ASP A 54 -3.36 1.60 -1.71
CA ASP A 54 -3.65 1.72 -0.28
C ASP A 54 -3.65 3.19 0.18
N SER A 55 -2.72 4.00 -0.34
CA SER A 55 -2.74 5.44 -0.12
C SER A 55 -3.99 6.11 -0.71
N GLY A 56 -4.36 5.74 -1.94
CA GLY A 56 -5.56 6.26 -2.61
C GLY A 56 -6.84 5.91 -1.84
N ALA A 57 -6.93 4.69 -1.30
CA ALA A 57 -8.07 4.25 -0.49
C ALA A 57 -8.18 4.99 0.85
N ARG A 58 -7.07 5.46 1.43
CA ARG A 58 -7.10 6.36 2.60
C ARG A 58 -7.56 7.77 2.22
N MET A 59 -7.02 8.30 1.13
CA MET A 59 -7.35 9.63 0.65
C MET A 59 -8.82 9.76 0.24
N SER A 60 -9.38 8.74 -0.41
CA SER A 60 -10.80 8.71 -0.80
C SER A 60 -11.74 8.74 0.41
N ARG A 61 -11.41 8.00 1.47
CA ARG A 61 -12.15 8.04 2.75
C ARG A 61 -12.08 9.42 3.39
N GLN A 62 -10.92 10.05 3.40
CA GLN A 62 -10.75 11.39 3.95
C GLN A 62 -11.54 12.44 3.14
N ALA A 63 -11.48 12.39 1.82
CA ALA A 63 -12.21 13.31 0.96
C ALA A 63 -13.73 13.18 1.16
N ARG A 64 -14.22 11.94 1.28
CA ARG A 64 -15.63 11.67 1.56
C ARG A 64 -16.04 12.21 2.94
N PHE A 65 -15.25 11.95 3.97
CA PHE A 65 -15.49 12.46 5.32
C PHE A 65 -15.52 14.00 5.36
N LEU A 66 -14.60 14.67 4.67
CA LEU A 66 -14.59 16.13 4.57
C LEU A 66 -15.85 16.65 3.86
N ARG A 67 -16.29 16.00 2.79
CA ARG A 67 -17.51 16.39 2.07
C ARG A 67 -18.76 16.23 2.92
N GLU A 68 -18.89 15.10 3.60
CA GLU A 68 -20.00 14.83 4.54
C GLU A 68 -19.98 15.84 5.70
N GLY A 69 -18.82 16.15 6.27
CA GLY A 69 -18.69 17.15 7.33
C GLY A 69 -19.06 18.58 6.92
N VAL A 70 -18.78 18.97 5.66
CA VAL A 70 -19.22 20.26 5.11
C VAL A 70 -20.74 20.31 4.99
N GLU A 71 -21.36 19.24 4.48
CA GLU A 71 -22.81 19.16 4.31
C GLU A 71 -23.54 19.21 5.65
N ASP A 72 -23.05 18.49 6.66
CA ASP A 72 -23.62 18.50 8.01
C ASP A 72 -23.54 19.90 8.66
N GLN A 73 -22.40 20.59 8.53
CA GLN A 73 -22.25 21.95 9.03
C GLN A 73 -23.17 22.93 8.31
N LEU A 74 -23.36 22.78 6.99
CA LEU A 74 -24.29 23.63 6.22
C LEU A 74 -25.74 23.46 6.69
N ILE A 75 -26.16 22.24 7.06
CA ILE A 75 -27.50 21.97 7.60
C ILE A 75 -27.69 22.69 8.94
N LEU A 76 -26.69 22.60 9.83
CA LEU A 76 -26.71 23.28 11.13
C LEU A 76 -26.71 24.81 11.00
N GLU A 77 -25.94 25.35 10.07
CA GLU A 77 -25.86 26.80 9.81
C GLU A 77 -27.15 27.34 9.15
N LYS A 78 -27.79 26.58 8.25
CA LYS A 78 -29.13 26.92 7.73
C LYS A 78 -30.20 26.96 8.81
N ALA A 79 -30.08 26.12 9.85
CA ALA A 79 -30.99 26.15 10.99
C ALA A 79 -30.83 27.41 11.86
N LYS A 80 -29.70 28.11 11.79
CA LYS A 80 -29.44 29.38 12.50
C LYS A 80 -30.02 30.62 11.78
N GLY A 81 -30.60 30.48 10.60
CA GLY A 81 -31.27 31.59 9.90
C GLY A 81 -30.30 32.65 9.36
N SER A 82 -30.51 33.92 9.71
CA SER A 82 -29.82 35.08 9.11
C SER A 82 -28.34 35.24 9.46
N GLU A 83 -27.83 34.45 10.41
CA GLU A 83 -26.41 34.45 10.82
C GLU A 83 -25.62 33.23 10.30
N GLY A 84 -26.25 32.39 9.46
CA GLY A 84 -25.63 31.17 8.96
C GLY A 84 -24.48 31.45 7.99
N LEU A 85 -23.34 30.78 8.19
CA LEU A 85 -22.18 30.88 7.31
C LEU A 85 -22.47 30.31 5.90
N SER A 86 -21.93 30.96 4.87
CA SER A 86 -22.00 30.43 3.51
C SER A 86 -21.06 29.22 3.35
N ARG A 87 -21.34 28.35 2.37
CA ARG A 87 -20.51 27.18 2.06
C ARG A 87 -19.02 27.53 1.88
N GLU A 88 -18.73 28.66 1.23
CA GLU A 88 -17.38 29.14 0.96
C GLU A 88 -16.66 29.58 2.25
N GLN A 89 -17.40 30.15 3.21
CA GLN A 89 -16.85 30.51 4.52
C GLN A 89 -16.57 29.28 5.38
N ILE A 90 -17.36 28.22 5.23
CA ILE A 90 -17.14 26.93 5.89
C ILE A 90 -15.90 26.25 5.30
N GLU A 91 -15.82 26.16 3.97
CA GLU A 91 -14.69 25.54 3.27
C GLU A 91 -13.36 26.25 3.56
N SER A 92 -13.34 27.58 3.69
CA SER A 92 -12.11 28.33 4.04
C SER A 92 -11.59 28.09 5.46
N ARG A 93 -12.42 27.56 6.36
CA ARG A 93 -12.00 27.17 7.72
C ARG A 93 -11.56 25.72 7.83
N ILE A 94 -11.76 24.91 6.79
CA ILE A 94 -11.40 23.50 6.80
C ILE A 94 -9.91 23.36 6.52
N VAL A 95 -9.16 23.11 7.58
CA VAL A 95 -7.74 22.73 7.48
C VAL A 95 -7.69 21.26 7.07
N VAL A 96 -7.30 20.99 5.82
CA VAL A 96 -7.14 19.62 5.32
C VAL A 96 -5.88 19.00 5.94
N PRO A 97 -5.99 17.87 6.67
CA PRO A 97 -4.82 17.15 7.15
C PRO A 97 -4.01 16.63 5.95
N HIS A 98 -2.73 17.00 5.89
CA HIS A 98 -1.82 16.55 4.85
C HIS A 98 -1.30 15.16 5.17
N HIS A 99 -1.55 14.20 4.28
CA HIS A 99 -0.92 12.88 4.34
C HIS A 99 0.09 12.77 3.21
N THR A 100 1.35 12.57 3.55
CA THR A 100 2.40 12.28 2.56
C THR A 100 2.64 10.78 2.50
N ILE A 101 2.61 10.19 1.31
CA ILE A 101 2.86 8.76 1.04
C ILE A 101 4.20 8.30 1.64
N PHE A 102 5.18 9.19 1.69
CA PHE A 102 6.53 8.92 2.18
C PHE A 102 6.65 8.74 3.70
N LEU A 103 5.70 9.24 4.51
CA LEU A 103 5.71 9.03 5.96
C LEU A 103 5.54 7.55 6.33
N GLN A 104 4.92 6.76 5.44
CA GLN A 104 4.73 5.32 5.64
C GLN A 104 5.92 4.48 5.17
N PHE A 105 6.79 5.03 4.30
CA PHE A 105 7.96 4.30 3.80
C PHE A 105 8.93 3.93 4.93
N PHE A 106 9.12 4.85 5.87
CA PHE A 106 10.01 4.65 7.01
C PHE A 106 9.58 3.48 7.92
N PRO A 107 8.37 3.48 8.53
CA PRO A 107 7.96 2.38 9.40
C PRO A 107 7.80 1.04 8.65
N LEU A 108 7.45 1.05 7.37
CA LEU A 108 7.17 -0.19 6.63
C LEU A 108 8.42 -0.89 6.09
N TYR A 109 9.46 -0.13 5.69
CA TYR A 109 10.64 -0.70 5.04
C TYR A 109 11.94 -0.46 5.81
N ILE A 110 12.14 0.76 6.34
CA ILE A 110 13.40 1.12 7.00
C ILE A 110 13.43 0.52 8.42
N LEU A 111 12.32 0.61 9.16
CA LEU A 111 12.25 0.10 10.53
C LEU A 111 12.51 -1.42 10.63
N PRO A 112 11.92 -2.30 9.80
CA PRO A 112 12.22 -3.73 9.87
C PRO A 112 13.68 -4.07 9.57
N VAL A 113 14.31 -3.39 8.60
CA VAL A 113 15.73 -3.59 8.28
C VAL A 113 16.61 -3.20 9.47
N ILE A 114 16.32 -2.07 10.11
CA ILE A 114 17.02 -1.64 11.33
C ILE A 114 16.85 -2.68 12.44
N ILE A 115 15.64 -3.21 12.64
CA ILE A 115 15.36 -4.23 13.67
C ILE A 115 16.15 -5.52 13.40
N ILE A 116 16.23 -5.97 12.14
CA ILE A 116 17.00 -7.16 11.76
C ILE A 116 18.49 -6.95 12.06
N ILE A 117 19.06 -5.82 11.66
CA ILE A 117 20.47 -5.49 11.90
C ILE A 117 20.76 -5.40 13.41
N ALA A 118 19.91 -4.68 14.15
CA ALA A 118 20.05 -4.54 15.59
C ALA A 118 19.92 -5.88 16.32
N GLY A 119 18.96 -6.71 15.92
CA GLY A 119 18.78 -8.07 16.43
C GLY A 119 20.00 -8.94 16.17
N TYR A 120 20.54 -8.92 14.95
CA TYR A 120 21.75 -9.67 14.60
C TYR A 120 22.93 -9.28 15.50
N VAL A 121 23.18 -7.97 15.66
CA VAL A 121 24.25 -7.47 16.54
C VAL A 121 24.02 -7.89 18.00
N PHE A 122 22.78 -7.78 18.48
CA PHE A 122 22.42 -8.17 19.85
C PHE A 122 22.63 -9.67 20.11
N PHE A 123 22.19 -10.54 19.21
CA PHE A 123 22.38 -11.99 19.33
C PHE A 123 23.85 -12.39 19.18
N SER A 124 24.63 -11.68 18.35
CA SER A 124 26.07 -11.92 18.21
C SER A 124 26.85 -11.52 19.46
N LEU A 125 26.50 -10.40 20.10
CA LEU A 125 27.07 -9.98 21.40
C LEU A 125 26.80 -10.99 22.51
N LEU A 126 25.65 -11.67 22.46
CA LEU A 126 25.28 -12.73 23.40
C LEU A 126 25.89 -14.10 23.06
N GLY A 127 26.58 -14.23 21.92
CA GLY A 127 27.22 -15.47 21.49
C GLY A 127 26.27 -16.52 20.92
N PHE A 128 25.04 -16.14 20.55
CA PHE A 128 24.07 -17.06 19.92
C PHE A 128 24.27 -17.19 18.40
N VAL A 129 25.00 -16.25 17.78
CA VAL A 129 25.35 -16.20 16.34
C VAL A 129 26.79 -15.78 16.19
#